data_AF-A0A841PZG3-F1
#
_entry.id   AF-A0A841PZG3-F1
#
_cell.length_a   1.000
_cell.length_b   1.000
_cell.length_c   1.000
_cell.angle_alpha   90.00
_cell.angle_beta   90.00
_cell.angle_gamma   90.00
#
_symmetry.space_group_name_H-M   'P 1'
#
loop_
_entity.id
_entity.type
_entity.pdbx_description
1 polymer ?
#
loop_
_entity_poly.entity_id
_entity_poly.type
_entity_poly.pdbx_seq_one_letter_code
_entity_poly.pdbx_strand_id
1 'polypeptide(L)'
;MEWHFIAPGKPMQNGFCESFNGRMRDELLNETLFFGLDHARTTIAEWADDYNRSRPHSALGYITPAAYAANLTATDDRLRNPDQLRRSPVAQPAPYGVKPAEALTAAG
;
A
#
# COMPACT_ATOMS: atom_id res chain seq x y z
N MET A 1 -14.48 18.84 2.85
CA MET A 1 -13.83 17.69 3.51
C MET A 1 -14.95 16.85 4.10
N GLU A 2 -15.13 15.64 3.61
CA GLU A 2 -16.14 14.70 4.11
C GLU A 2 -15.48 13.83 5.20
N TRP A 3 -16.13 13.71 6.36
CA TRP A 3 -15.65 12.88 7.45
C TRP A 3 -16.17 11.45 7.29
N HIS A 4 -15.27 10.48 7.14
CA HIS A 4 -15.62 9.07 7.08
C HIS A 4 -15.35 8.41 8.43
N PHE A 5 -16.42 8.09 9.16
CA PHE A 5 -16.34 7.33 10.41
C PHE A 5 -16.28 5.83 10.12
N ILE A 6 -15.66 5.07 11.04
CA ILE A 6 -15.80 3.61 11.04
C ILE A 6 -17.26 3.22 11.24
N ALA A 7 -17.67 2.12 10.62
CA ALA A 7 -19.00 1.59 10.81
C ALA A 7 -19.15 1.04 12.24
N PRO A 8 -20.29 1.28 12.91
CA PRO A 8 -20.59 0.68 14.20
C PRO A 8 -20.43 -0.84 14.16
N GLY A 9 -19.74 -1.41 15.14
CA GLY A 9 -19.50 -2.86 15.22
C GLY A 9 -18.48 -3.41 14.22
N LYS A 10 -17.68 -2.55 13.54
CA LYS A 10 -16.61 -2.96 12.62
C LYS A 10 -15.22 -2.50 13.10
N PRO A 11 -14.70 -3.03 14.23
CA PRO A 11 -13.41 -2.62 14.78
C PRO A 11 -12.24 -2.84 13.82
N MET A 12 -12.33 -3.83 12.94
CA MET A 12 -11.30 -4.12 11.94
C MET A 12 -11.01 -2.96 10.98
N GLN A 13 -11.94 -2.01 10.80
CA GLN A 13 -11.72 -0.83 9.96
C GLN A 13 -10.69 0.14 10.57
N ASN A 14 -10.41 0.05 11.88
CA ASN A 14 -9.42 0.87 12.56
C ASN A 14 -8.05 0.19 12.68
N GLY A 15 -7.90 -1.05 12.20
CA GLY A 15 -6.71 -1.88 12.48
C GLY A 15 -5.39 -1.27 11.99
N PHE A 16 -5.40 -0.51 10.90
CA PHE A 16 -4.20 0.19 10.42
C PHE A 16 -3.75 1.30 11.37
N CYS A 17 -4.68 2.15 11.82
CA CYS A 17 -4.41 3.22 12.78
C CYS A 17 -3.96 2.65 14.13
N GLU A 18 -4.59 1.56 14.58
CA GLU A 18 -4.21 0.86 15.81
C GLU A 18 -2.79 0.30 15.73
N SER A 19 -2.45 -0.38 14.61
CA SER A 19 -1.12 -0.94 14.40
C SER A 19 -0.04 0.15 14.36
N PHE A 20 -0.32 1.27 13.69
CA PHE A 20 0.58 2.43 13.66
C PHE A 20 0.79 3.02 15.06
N ASN A 21 -0.30 3.29 15.79
CA ASN A 21 -0.22 3.89 17.11
C ASN A 21 0.45 2.97 18.14
N GLY A 22 0.21 1.66 18.05
CA GLY A 22 0.91 0.66 18.85
C GLY A 22 2.42 0.73 18.61
N ARG A 23 2.83 0.78 17.34
CA ARG A 23 4.25 0.85 17.00
C ARG A 23 4.93 2.14 17.45
N MET A 24 4.29 3.29 17.25
CA MET A 24 4.81 4.57 17.73
C MET A 24 4.96 4.54 19.26
N ARG A 25 4.03 3.92 19.97
CA ARG A 25 4.14 3.80 21.42
C ARG A 25 5.35 2.97 21.83
N ASP A 26 5.47 1.78 21.27
CA ASP A 26 6.49 0.81 21.67
C ASP A 26 7.90 1.22 21.24
N GLU A 27 8.06 1.84 20.07
CA GLU A 27 9.38 2.17 19.52
C GLU A 27 9.85 3.60 19.81
N LEU A 28 8.92 4.52 20.13
CA LEU A 28 9.25 5.94 20.30
C LEU A 28 8.87 6.43 21.69
N LEU A 29 7.58 6.38 22.03
CA LEU A 29 7.07 7.07 23.22
C LEU A 29 7.52 6.42 24.52
N ASN A 30 7.62 5.08 24.55
CA ASN A 30 8.07 4.34 25.72
C ASN A 30 9.61 4.37 25.89
N GLU A 31 10.35 4.57 24.81
CA GLU A 31 11.81 4.51 24.79
C GLU A 31 12.48 5.90 24.91
N THR A 32 11.71 6.98 24.79
CA THR A 32 12.25 8.35 24.72
C THR A 32 11.77 9.21 25.88
N LEU A 33 12.71 9.77 26.65
CA LEU A 33 12.43 10.88 27.54
C LEU A 33 12.45 12.20 26.76
N PHE A 34 11.34 12.93 26.79
CA PHE A 34 11.25 14.24 26.14
C PHE A 34 11.70 15.35 27.09
N PHE A 35 12.50 16.30 26.57
CA PHE A 35 13.04 17.42 27.34
C PHE A 35 12.27 18.72 27.10
N GLY A 36 11.19 18.66 26.33
CA GLY A 36 10.36 19.79 25.96
C GLY A 36 9.55 19.52 24.69
N LEU A 37 8.65 20.45 24.36
CA LEU A 37 7.80 20.34 23.18
C LEU A 37 8.59 20.37 21.87
N ASP A 38 9.67 21.15 21.81
CA ASP A 38 10.51 21.25 20.61
C ASP A 38 11.21 19.92 20.31
N HIS A 39 11.81 19.31 21.33
CA HIS A 39 12.40 17.97 21.23
C HIS A 39 11.34 16.95 20.79
N ALA A 40 10.18 16.92 21.46
CA ALA A 40 9.11 15.99 21.10
C ALA A 40 8.63 16.13 19.65
N ARG A 41 8.45 17.36 19.16
CA ARG A 41 8.05 17.61 17.76
C ARG A 41 9.08 17.08 16.77
N THR A 42 10.36 17.35 17.04
CA THR A 42 11.46 16.91 16.17
C THR A 42 11.55 15.38 16.16
N THR A 43 11.61 14.75 17.33
CA THR A 43 11.70 13.28 17.45
C THR A 43 10.51 12.55 16.83
N ILE A 44 9.29 13.06 17.00
CA ILE A 44 8.10 12.48 16.36
C ILE A 44 8.14 12.64 14.84
N ALA A 45 8.56 13.80 14.33
CA ALA A 45 8.67 14.05 12.89
C ALA A 45 9.71 13.13 12.24
N GLU A 46 10.88 12.98 12.86
CA GLU A 46 11.94 12.07 12.40
C GLU A 46 11.48 10.62 12.39
N TRP A 47 10.84 10.15 13.46
CA TRP A 47 10.31 8.79 13.53
C TRP A 47 9.22 8.55 12.47
N ALA A 48 8.33 9.52 12.25
CA ALA A 48 7.29 9.41 11.23
C ALA A 48 7.88 9.38 9.81
N ASP A 49 8.92 10.18 9.53
CA ASP A 49 9.60 10.15 8.23
C ASP A 49 10.28 8.79 8.01
N ASP A 50 11.02 8.29 9.01
CA ASP A 50 11.68 6.98 8.95
C ASP A 50 10.68 5.83 8.74
N TYR A 51 9.58 5.81 9.51
CA TYR A 51 8.50 4.82 9.37
C TYR A 51 7.91 4.81 7.95
N ASN A 52 7.70 5.99 7.37
CA ASN A 52 7.04 6.16 6.08
C ASN A 52 7.97 5.98 4.87
N ARG A 53 9.27 6.27 5.00
CA ARG A 53 10.19 6.32 3.86
C ARG A 53 11.27 5.26 3.87
N SER A 54 11.67 4.77 5.03
CA SER A 54 12.82 3.86 5.17
C SER A 54 12.39 2.43 5.45
N ARG A 55 11.33 2.23 6.25
CA ARG A 55 10.98 0.91 6.78
C ARG A 55 10.10 0.10 5.82
N PRO A 56 10.52 -1.10 5.40
CA PRO A 56 9.65 -2.02 4.67
C PRO A 56 8.65 -2.70 5.61
N HIS A 57 7.39 -2.78 5.19
CA HIS A 57 6.32 -3.42 5.99
C HIS A 57 5.80 -4.67 5.31
N SER A 58 5.75 -5.79 6.04
CA SER A 58 5.26 -7.08 5.50
C SER A 58 3.82 -7.00 5.00
N ALA A 59 2.96 -6.23 5.67
CA ALA A 59 1.58 -5.98 5.25
C ALA A 59 1.48 -5.25 3.90
N LEU A 60 2.55 -4.58 3.46
CA LEU A 60 2.65 -3.87 2.18
C LEU A 60 3.48 -4.65 1.15
N GLY A 61 3.82 -5.92 1.42
CA GLY A 61 4.70 -6.70 0.54
C GLY A 61 6.17 -6.27 0.64
N TYR A 62 6.61 -5.85 1.83
CA TYR A 62 7.99 -5.42 2.11
C TYR A 62 8.43 -4.16 1.35
N ILE A 63 7.50 -3.28 1.00
CA ILE A 63 7.82 -1.92 0.55
C ILE A 63 7.48 -0.90 1.64
N THR A 64 7.98 0.32 1.47
CA THR A 64 7.73 1.41 2.41
C THR A 64 6.33 2.02 2.21
N PRO A 65 5.71 2.63 3.23
CA PRO A 65 4.39 3.22 3.09
C PRO A 65 4.33 4.30 2.00
N ALA A 66 5.38 5.10 1.86
CA ALA A 66 5.49 6.11 0.81
C ALA A 66 5.53 5.47 -0.59
N ALA A 67 6.26 4.37 -0.78
CA ALA A 67 6.30 3.66 -2.07
C ALA A 67 4.94 3.02 -2.41
N TYR A 68 4.27 2.44 -1.42
CA TYR A 68 2.92 1.89 -1.58
C TYR A 68 1.91 2.99 -1.99
N ALA A 69 1.95 4.14 -1.32
CA ALA A 69 1.09 5.27 -1.65
C ALA A 69 1.34 5.81 -3.08
N ALA A 70 2.60 5.91 -3.50
CA ALA A 70 2.95 6.32 -4.86
C ALA A 70 2.38 5.37 -5.94
N ASN A 71 2.41 4.06 -5.68
CA ASN A 71 1.81 3.06 -6.58
C ASN A 71 0.28 3.21 -6.67
N LEU A 72 -0.40 3.51 -5.56
CA LEU A 72 -1.84 3.77 -5.57
C LEU A 72 -2.17 5.01 -6.41
N THR A 73 -1.45 6.12 -6.23
CA THR A 73 -1.65 7.34 -7.04
C THR A 73 -1.40 7.09 -8.53
N ALA A 74 -0.34 6.36 -8.86
CA ALA A 74 -0.05 6.00 -10.25
C ALA A 74 -1.11 5.05 -10.86
N THR A 75 -1.77 4.24 -10.03
CA THR A 75 -2.88 3.37 -10.46
C THR A 75 -4.16 4.17 -10.66
N ASP A 76 -4.48 5.10 -9.75
CA ASP A 76 -5.64 5.99 -9.90
C ASP A 76 -5.52 6.86 -11.17
N ASP A 77 -4.34 7.43 -11.42
CA ASP A 77 -4.07 8.21 -12.64
C ASP A 77 -4.20 7.36 -13.92
N ARG A 78 -3.77 6.09 -13.86
CA ARG A 78 -4.01 5.10 -14.93
C ARG A 78 -5.49 4.80 -15.14
N LEU A 79 -6.26 4.61 -14.07
CA LEU A 79 -7.71 4.38 -14.15
C LEU A 79 -8.43 5.60 -14.74
N ARG A 80 -7.88 6.80 -14.52
CA ARG A 80 -8.40 8.06 -15.07
C ARG A 80 -8.11 8.24 -16.56
N ASN A 81 -7.20 7.46 -17.14
CA ASN A 81 -6.87 7.46 -18.58
C ASN A 81 -7.25 6.12 -19.25
N PRO A 82 -8.42 6.02 -19.93
CA PRO A 82 -8.92 4.77 -20.50
C PRO A 82 -8.03 4.18 -21.61
N ASP A 83 -7.17 4.99 -22.25
CA ASP A 83 -6.26 4.53 -23.30
C ASP A 83 -5.01 3.80 -22.75
N GLN A 84 -4.71 3.95 -21.46
CA GLN A 84 -3.63 3.18 -20.82
C GLN A 84 -4.08 1.78 -20.39
N LEU A 85 -5.33 1.61 -19.93
CA LEU A 85 -5.91 0.30 -19.63
C LEU A 85 -5.95 -0.61 -20.87
N ARG A 86 -6.18 -0.03 -22.05
CA ARG A 86 -6.21 -0.75 -23.33
C ARG A 86 -4.85 -1.31 -23.78
N ARG A 87 -3.74 -0.79 -23.24
CA ARG A 87 -2.37 -1.20 -23.62
C ARG A 87 -1.73 -2.19 -22.65
N SER A 88 -2.37 -2.48 -21.53
CA SER A 88 -1.93 -3.54 -20.61
C SER A 88 -2.29 -4.91 -21.20
N PRO A 89 -1.32 -5.82 -21.44
CA PRO A 89 -1.63 -7.16 -21.88
C PRO A 89 -2.48 -7.86 -20.79
N VAL A 90 -3.69 -8.30 -21.14
CA VAL A 90 -4.56 -9.08 -20.25
C VAL A 90 -3.92 -10.44 -19.90
N ALA A 91 -3.02 -10.92 -20.74
CA ALA A 91 -2.27 -12.15 -20.53
C ALA A 91 -0.81 -11.97 -20.94
N GLN A 92 0.09 -12.67 -20.24
CA GLN A 92 1.45 -12.85 -20.73
C GLN A 92 1.40 -13.68 -22.02
N PRO A 93 2.18 -13.35 -23.06
CA PRO A 93 2.27 -14.16 -24.26
C PRO A 93 2.74 -15.58 -23.89
N ALA A 94 2.18 -16.58 -24.57
CA ALA A 94 2.50 -17.98 -24.30
C ALA A 94 4.02 -18.21 -24.37
N PRO A 95 4.59 -18.98 -23.42
CA PRO A 95 6.01 -19.30 -23.44
C PRO A 95 6.38 -19.97 -24.76
N TYR A 96 7.57 -19.63 -25.26
CA TYR A 96 8.09 -20.10 -26.54
C TYR A 96 8.11 -21.63 -26.59
N GLY A 97 7.30 -22.24 -27.46
CA GLY A 97 7.22 -23.69 -27.63
C GLY A 97 5.83 -24.32 -27.45
N VAL A 98 4.80 -23.56 -27.07
CA VAL A 98 3.43 -24.10 -27.00
C VAL A 98 2.79 -24.06 -28.39
N LYS A 99 2.57 -25.23 -29.00
CA LYS A 99 1.73 -25.34 -30.20
C LYS A 99 0.26 -25.18 -29.79
N PRO A 100 -0.52 -24.27 -30.41
CA PRO A 100 -1.95 -24.20 -30.13
C PRO A 100 -2.60 -25.52 -30.60
N ALA A 101 -3.48 -26.07 -29.76
CA ALA A 101 -4.23 -27.27 -30.10
C ALA A 101 -5.07 -26.99 -31.36
N GLU A 102 -4.89 -27.82 -32.39
CA GLU A 102 -5.69 -27.79 -33.60
C GLU A 102 -7.17 -28.01 -33.22
N ALA A 103 -8.01 -27.03 -33.57
CA ALA A 103 -9.44 -27.12 -33.38
C ALA A 103 -9.99 -28.25 -34.28
N LEU A 104 -10.57 -29.28 -33.67
CA LEU A 104 -11.35 -30.30 -34.36
C LEU A 104 -12.58 -29.65 -35.00
N THR A 105 -12.52 -29.41 -36.30
CA THR A 105 -13.69 -29.12 -37.13
C THR A 105 -14.64 -30.33 -37.10
N ALA A 106 -15.79 -30.17 -36.46
CA ALA A 106 -16.88 -31.12 -36.57
C ALA A 106 -17.41 -31.13 -38.01
N ALA A 107 -17.44 -32.31 -38.62
CA ALA A 107 -18.07 -32.55 -39.91
C ALA A 107 -19.39 -33.31 -39.70
N GLY A 108 -20.44 -32.87 -40.41
CA GLY A 108 -21.66 -33.66 -40.68
C GLY A 108 -22.81 -33.42 -39.73
#